data_AF-A0A255PFA1-F1
#
_entry.id   AF-A0A255PFA1-F1
#
_cell.length_a   1.000
_cell.length_b   1.000
_cell.length_c   1.000
_cell.angle_alpha   90.00
_cell.angle_beta   90.00
_cell.angle_gamma   90.00
#
_symmetry.space_group_name_H-M   'P 1'
#
loop_
_entity.id
_entity.type
_entity.pdbx_description
1 polymer ?
#
loop_
_entity_poly.entity_id
_entity_poly.type
_entity_poly.pdbx_seq_one_letter_code
_entity_poly.pdbx_strand_id
1 'polypeptide(L)'
;MTRPPTAAQRRVIEAADPVTGRLRGTETQLAALVKRGLAFRHPRPPHDHFLTPAGHRIREAVPEPPAPPAPDDAGVFAARVGGEEEPPASGPARRREVHSAWQGLLELRRMTNPDGAVDRPCGWERTHLVRAAALALEAAGHRPAGGDADGYRVRATPQPEAVAVYAPDPETLAACAATLEGAGWQTGEYTAPRTRARYLLASPRRV
;
A
#
# COMPACT_ATOMS: atom_id res chain seq x y z
N MET A 1 9.05 -23.18 14.75
CA MET A 1 8.09 -22.29 14.04
C MET A 1 6.98 -23.15 13.46
N THR A 2 5.76 -23.03 14.00
CA THR A 2 4.64 -23.89 13.61
C THR A 2 3.95 -23.32 12.37
N ARG A 3 3.87 -24.10 11.29
CA ARG A 3 3.19 -23.75 10.02
C ARG A 3 1.81 -23.14 10.30
N PRO A 4 1.32 -22.12 9.55
CA PRO A 4 -0.03 -21.57 9.77
C PRO A 4 -1.14 -22.64 9.66
N PRO A 5 -2.29 -22.47 10.34
CA PRO A 5 -3.43 -23.37 10.21
C PRO A 5 -3.98 -23.32 8.78
N THR A 6 -4.49 -24.45 8.27
CA THR A 6 -5.13 -24.49 6.95
C THR A 6 -6.47 -23.74 6.99
N ALA A 7 -6.99 -23.34 5.82
CA ALA A 7 -8.30 -22.67 5.73
C ALA A 7 -9.43 -23.49 6.37
N ALA A 8 -9.42 -24.81 6.18
CA ALA A 8 -10.38 -25.71 6.82
C ALA A 8 -10.24 -25.74 8.35
N GLN A 9 -9.01 -25.73 8.88
CA GLN A 9 -8.76 -25.66 10.33
C GLN A 9 -9.19 -24.31 10.91
N ARG A 10 -8.97 -23.22 10.17
CA ARG A 10 -9.36 -21.87 10.60
C ARG A 10 -10.88 -21.74 10.75
N ARG A 11 -11.66 -22.28 9.80
CA ARG A 11 -13.13 -22.32 9.89
C ARG A 11 -13.64 -23.05 11.13
N VAL A 12 -13.01 -24.16 11.51
CA VAL A 12 -13.40 -24.91 12.73
C VAL A 12 -13.06 -24.11 13.99
N ILE A 13 -11.95 -23.36 14.00
CA ILE A 13 -11.56 -22.47 15.11
C ILE A 13 -12.50 -21.25 15.22
N GLU A 14 -12.90 -20.66 14.08
CA GLU A 14 -13.81 -19.53 14.01
C GLU A 14 -15.23 -19.91 14.47
N ALA A 15 -15.68 -21.11 14.10
CA ALA A 15 -16.98 -21.67 14.49
C ALA A 15 -17.05 -22.20 15.94
N ALA A 16 -15.96 -22.05 16.72
CA ALA A 16 -15.95 -22.47 18.12
C ALA A 16 -16.99 -21.70 18.94
N ASP A 17 -17.59 -22.36 19.93
CA ASP A 17 -18.54 -21.74 20.84
C ASP A 17 -17.94 -20.47 21.46
N PRO A 18 -18.64 -19.32 21.44
CA PRO A 18 -18.07 -18.03 21.84
C PRO A 18 -17.80 -17.93 23.34
N VAL A 19 -18.54 -18.66 24.18
CA VAL A 19 -18.44 -18.57 25.64
C VAL A 19 -17.51 -19.66 26.17
N THR A 20 -17.60 -20.87 25.63
CA THR A 20 -16.90 -22.05 26.17
C THR A 20 -15.68 -22.46 25.35
N GLY A 21 -15.53 -21.96 24.12
CA GLY A 21 -14.48 -22.40 23.21
C GLY A 21 -14.66 -23.84 22.71
N ARG A 22 -15.84 -24.44 22.88
CA ARG A 22 -16.15 -25.82 22.44
C ARG A 22 -16.14 -25.89 20.91
N LEU A 23 -15.45 -26.91 20.39
CA LEU A 23 -15.32 -27.17 18.97
C LEU A 23 -16.36 -28.20 18.50
N ARG A 24 -16.82 -28.04 17.27
CA ARG A 24 -17.65 -29.00 16.55
C ARG A 24 -17.03 -29.28 15.18
N GLY A 25 -16.96 -30.54 14.78
CA GLY A 25 -16.35 -30.95 13.53
C GLY A 25 -16.17 -32.45 13.44
N THR A 26 -15.59 -32.92 12.34
CA THR A 26 -15.25 -34.34 12.20
C THR A 26 -14.10 -34.73 13.14
N GLU A 27 -14.05 -35.99 13.57
CA GLU A 27 -12.99 -36.47 14.47
C GLU A 27 -11.58 -36.22 13.90
N THR A 28 -11.42 -36.36 12.58
CA THR A 28 -10.16 -36.07 11.87
C THR A 28 -9.76 -34.59 11.97
N GLN A 29 -10.72 -33.66 11.87
CA GLN A 29 -10.46 -32.21 12.02
C GLN A 29 -10.04 -31.87 13.45
N LEU A 30 -10.75 -32.43 14.44
CA LEU A 30 -10.50 -32.20 15.86
C LEU A 30 -9.15 -32.79 16.29
N ALA A 31 -8.83 -34.01 15.86
CA ALA A 31 -7.54 -34.65 16.13
C ALA A 31 -6.36 -33.86 15.50
N ALA A 32 -6.55 -33.30 14.30
CA ALA A 32 -5.53 -32.47 13.66
C ALA A 32 -5.26 -31.16 14.42
N LEU A 33 -6.28 -30.56 15.04
CA LEU A 33 -6.11 -29.38 15.91
C LEU A 33 -5.41 -29.73 17.22
N VAL A 34 -5.75 -30.88 17.82
CA VAL A 34 -5.09 -31.39 19.04
C VAL A 34 -3.61 -31.66 18.79
N LYS A 35 -3.27 -32.33 17.68
CA LYS A 35 -1.87 -32.60 17.28
C LYS A 35 -1.04 -31.31 17.14
N ARG A 36 -1.70 -30.19 16.81
CA ARG A 36 -1.07 -28.88 16.65
C ARG A 36 -1.07 -28.03 17.93
N GLY A 37 -1.60 -28.55 19.03
CA GLY A 37 -1.73 -27.84 20.31
C GLY A 37 -2.75 -26.69 20.29
N LEU A 38 -3.63 -26.65 19.29
CA LEU A 38 -4.64 -25.59 19.12
C LEU A 38 -5.97 -25.95 19.79
N ALA A 39 -6.18 -27.24 20.07
CA ALA A 39 -7.33 -27.76 20.80
C ALA A 39 -6.86 -28.82 21.80
N PHE A 40 -7.70 -29.13 22.79
CA PHE A 40 -7.53 -30.28 23.67
C PHE A 40 -8.84 -31.05 23.81
N ARG A 41 -8.74 -32.34 24.13
CA ARG A 41 -9.88 -33.23 24.38
C ARG A 41 -10.13 -33.33 25.88
N HIS A 42 -11.37 -33.11 26.32
CA HIS A 42 -11.72 -33.16 27.73
C HIS A 42 -11.67 -34.61 28.25
N PRO A 43 -11.06 -34.87 29.42
CA PRO A 43 -10.93 -36.22 29.96
C PRO A 43 -12.25 -36.84 30.47
N ARG A 44 -13.34 -36.07 30.55
CA ARG A 44 -14.64 -36.54 31.05
C ARG A 44 -15.56 -36.82 29.87
N PRO A 45 -16.36 -37.90 29.90
CA PRO A 45 -17.45 -38.09 28.95
C PRO A 45 -18.34 -36.83 28.90
N PRO A 46 -18.76 -36.37 27.70
CA PRO A 46 -18.71 -37.03 26.39
C PRO A 46 -17.41 -36.82 25.59
N HIS A 47 -16.32 -36.37 26.22
CA HIS A 47 -15.01 -36.12 25.60
C HIS A 47 -15.01 -35.04 24.50
N ASP A 48 -15.68 -33.94 24.80
CA ASP A 48 -15.71 -32.77 23.93
C ASP A 48 -14.33 -32.15 23.73
N HIS A 49 -14.18 -31.45 22.60
CA HIS A 49 -12.96 -30.73 22.25
C HIS A 49 -13.12 -29.24 22.49
N PHE A 50 -12.08 -28.61 23.03
CA PHE A 50 -12.08 -27.20 23.37
C PHE A 50 -10.81 -26.53 22.84
N LEU A 51 -10.89 -25.24 22.55
CA LEU A 51 -9.73 -24.43 22.16
C LEU A 51 -8.73 -24.32 23.32
N THR A 52 -7.44 -24.33 22.98
CA THR A 52 -6.38 -23.92 23.92
C THR A 52 -6.19 -22.40 23.85
N PRO A 53 -5.43 -21.79 24.78
CA PRO A 53 -5.06 -20.37 24.67
C PRO A 53 -4.34 -20.00 23.36
N ALA A 54 -3.66 -20.95 22.71
CA ALA A 54 -3.08 -20.76 21.38
C ALA A 54 -4.15 -20.75 20.27
N GLY A 55 -5.18 -21.61 20.40
CA GLY A 55 -6.35 -21.60 19.51
C GLY A 55 -7.18 -20.32 19.63
N HIS A 56 -7.38 -19.81 20.86
CA HIS A 56 -8.05 -18.54 21.11
C HIS A 56 -7.31 -17.36 20.44
N ARG A 57 -5.99 -17.29 20.56
CA ARG A 57 -5.18 -16.27 19.87
C ARG A 57 -5.32 -16.30 18.35
N ILE A 58 -5.48 -17.47 17.74
CA ILE A 58 -5.70 -17.60 16.29
C ILE A 58 -7.12 -17.15 15.91
N ARG A 59 -8.11 -17.42 16.76
CA ARG A 59 -9.50 -16.99 16.59
C ARG A 59 -9.65 -15.46 16.71
N GLU A 60 -8.95 -14.87 17.67
CA GLU A 60 -8.99 -13.44 17.98
C GLU A 60 -8.05 -12.62 17.09
N ALA A 61 -7.08 -13.26 16.44
CA ALA A 61 -6.27 -12.63 15.41
C ALA A 61 -7.16 -12.24 14.22
N VAL A 62 -7.63 -11.00 14.26
CA VAL A 62 -8.17 -10.28 13.10
C VAL A 62 -7.14 -10.49 11.99
N PRO A 63 -7.52 -11.09 10.84
CA PRO A 63 -6.64 -11.07 9.68
C PRO A 63 -6.26 -9.62 9.45
N GLU A 64 -4.98 -9.29 9.54
CA GLU A 64 -4.50 -7.99 9.08
C GLU A 64 -5.08 -7.81 7.68
N PRO A 65 -5.97 -6.80 7.47
CA PRO A 65 -6.60 -6.66 6.19
C PRO A 65 -5.47 -6.51 5.16
N PRO A 66 -5.52 -7.21 4.02
CA PRO A 66 -4.68 -6.80 2.91
C PRO A 66 -4.93 -5.30 2.74
N ALA A 67 -3.85 -4.51 2.63
CA ALA A 67 -3.95 -3.08 2.41
C ALA A 67 -5.07 -2.84 1.38
N PRO A 68 -6.07 -1.99 1.69
CA PRO A 68 -7.21 -1.85 0.81
C PRO A 68 -6.68 -1.57 -0.60
N PRO A 69 -7.17 -2.27 -1.63
CA PRO A 69 -6.91 -1.82 -2.98
C PRO A 69 -7.33 -0.35 -3.02
N ALA A 70 -6.47 0.50 -3.59
CA ALA A 70 -6.81 1.91 -3.77
C ALA A 70 -8.21 1.98 -4.39
N PRO A 71 -9.07 2.92 -3.95
CA PRO A 71 -10.41 3.04 -4.51
C PRO A 71 -10.30 3.10 -6.02
N ASP A 72 -11.07 2.26 -6.68
CA ASP A 72 -11.18 2.22 -8.13
C ASP A 72 -11.91 3.51 -8.54
N ASP A 73 -11.13 4.57 -8.75
CA ASP A 73 -11.54 5.89 -9.24
C ASP A 73 -11.93 5.79 -10.74
N ALA A 74 -12.69 4.76 -11.15
CA ALA A 74 -12.97 4.48 -12.55
C ALA A 74 -13.74 5.61 -13.30
N GLY A 75 -14.10 6.70 -12.61
CA GLY A 75 -14.58 7.96 -13.20
C GLY A 75 -13.88 9.24 -12.71
N VAL A 76 -12.90 9.16 -11.81
CA VAL A 76 -12.16 10.31 -11.27
C VAL A 76 -10.71 10.22 -11.75
N PHE A 77 -10.14 11.32 -12.20
CA PHE A 77 -8.75 11.31 -12.69
C PHE A 77 -7.78 10.76 -11.62
N ALA A 78 -7.07 9.68 -11.94
CA ALA A 78 -6.01 9.11 -11.12
C ALA A 78 -4.65 9.34 -11.79
N ALA A 79 -3.68 9.89 -11.06
CA ALA A 79 -2.29 10.03 -11.51
C ALA A 79 -1.60 8.66 -11.51
N ARG A 80 -0.81 8.36 -12.54
CA ARG A 80 -0.15 7.06 -12.66
C ARG A 80 1.06 7.00 -11.74
N VAL A 81 1.02 6.09 -10.77
CA VAL A 81 2.08 5.85 -9.78
C VAL A 81 3.11 4.83 -10.26
N GLY A 82 2.84 4.16 -11.38
CA GLY A 82 3.66 3.12 -11.96
C GLY A 82 3.40 1.76 -11.30
N GLY A 83 3.19 0.74 -12.11
CA GLY A 83 2.82 -0.61 -11.69
C GLY A 83 1.33 -0.88 -11.62
N GLU A 84 0.52 -0.09 -12.34
CA GLU A 84 -0.87 -0.43 -12.63
C GLU A 84 -0.94 -1.69 -13.51
N GLU A 85 -1.93 -2.56 -13.25
CA GLU A 85 -2.14 -3.81 -14.00
C GLU A 85 -2.75 -3.54 -15.38
N GLU A 86 -3.77 -2.67 -15.44
CA GLU A 86 -4.34 -2.15 -16.68
C GLU A 86 -4.23 -0.61 -16.68
N PRO A 87 -3.10 -0.05 -17.12
CA PRO A 87 -2.97 1.40 -17.19
C PRO A 87 -3.86 1.98 -18.31
N PRO A 88 -4.44 3.18 -18.11
CA PRO A 88 -5.19 3.85 -19.17
C PRO A 88 -4.30 4.11 -20.39
N ALA A 89 -4.92 4.11 -21.57
CA ALA A 89 -4.21 4.30 -22.83
C ALA A 89 -3.42 5.62 -22.81
N SER A 90 -2.14 5.52 -23.15
CA SER A 90 -1.29 6.71 -23.32
C SER A 90 -1.72 7.46 -24.58
N GLY A 91 -1.70 8.80 -24.54
CA GLY A 91 -2.02 9.60 -25.73
C GLY A 91 -2.41 11.05 -25.44
N PRO A 92 -2.84 11.80 -26.47
CA PRO A 92 -3.21 13.22 -26.33
C PRO A 92 -4.36 13.46 -25.34
N ALA A 93 -5.33 12.54 -25.24
CA ALA A 93 -6.41 12.62 -24.27
C ALA A 93 -5.88 12.59 -22.84
N ARG A 94 -5.06 11.57 -22.52
CA ARG A 94 -4.39 11.46 -21.22
C ARG A 94 -3.55 12.69 -20.88
N ARG A 95 -2.78 13.21 -21.84
CA ARG A 95 -1.99 14.43 -21.62
C ARG A 95 -2.86 15.64 -21.23
N ARG A 96 -4.04 15.79 -21.83
CA ARG A 96 -4.98 16.88 -21.45
C ARG A 96 -5.56 16.68 -20.06
N GLU A 97 -5.90 15.45 -19.69
CA GLU A 97 -6.38 15.13 -18.35
C GLU A 97 -5.33 15.43 -17.29
N VAL A 98 -4.10 14.93 -17.49
CA VAL A 98 -2.96 15.18 -16.59
C VAL A 98 -2.67 16.67 -16.48
N HIS A 99 -2.67 17.39 -17.61
CA HIS A 99 -2.50 18.84 -17.61
C HIS A 99 -3.61 19.54 -16.81
N SER A 100 -4.87 19.17 -17.01
CA SER A 100 -6.01 19.76 -16.29
C SER A 100 -5.93 19.48 -14.80
N ALA A 101 -5.56 18.26 -14.40
CA ALA A 101 -5.35 17.89 -13.00
C ALA A 101 -4.19 18.67 -12.37
N TRP A 102 -3.10 18.86 -13.11
CA TRP A 102 -1.97 19.67 -12.64
C TRP A 102 -2.36 21.14 -12.46
N GLN A 103 -3.08 21.75 -13.40
CA GLN A 103 -3.60 23.11 -13.25
C GLN A 103 -4.54 23.23 -12.05
N GLY A 104 -5.44 22.25 -11.85
CA GLY A 104 -6.31 22.19 -10.67
C GLY A 104 -5.52 22.10 -9.36
N LEU A 105 -4.40 21.36 -9.36
CA LEU A 105 -3.52 21.28 -8.20
C LEU A 105 -2.81 22.61 -7.91
N LEU A 106 -2.30 23.29 -8.94
CA LEU A 106 -1.68 24.60 -8.79
C LEU A 106 -2.68 25.65 -8.29
N GLU A 107 -3.93 25.59 -8.75
CA GLU A 107 -4.99 26.45 -8.24
C GLU A 107 -5.33 26.15 -6.78
N LEU A 108 -5.38 24.87 -6.40
CA LEU A 108 -5.54 24.47 -5.01
C LEU A 108 -4.40 25.01 -4.14
N ARG A 109 -3.14 24.95 -4.60
CA ARG A 109 -2.00 25.56 -3.92
C ARG A 109 -2.20 27.06 -3.73
N ARG A 110 -2.56 27.77 -4.80
CA ARG A 110 -2.84 29.23 -4.78
C ARG A 110 -3.92 29.60 -3.77
N MET A 111 -4.96 28.79 -3.64
CA MET A 111 -6.09 29.06 -2.75
C MET A 111 -5.84 28.69 -1.29
N THR A 112 -5.00 27.69 -1.02
CA THR A 112 -4.87 27.09 0.32
C THR A 112 -3.55 27.38 1.01
N ASN A 113 -2.50 27.75 0.27
CA ASN A 113 -1.26 28.20 0.89
C ASN A 113 -1.49 29.63 1.44
N PRO A 114 -1.06 29.94 2.68
CA PRO A 114 -1.34 31.24 3.32
C PRO A 114 -0.89 32.48 2.55
N ASP A 115 0.18 32.35 1.75
CA ASP A 115 0.75 33.40 0.90
C ASP A 115 0.42 33.21 -0.59
N GLY A 116 -0.45 32.25 -0.92
CA GLY A 116 -0.82 31.92 -2.28
C GLY A 116 0.29 31.31 -3.13
N ALA A 117 1.40 30.87 -2.52
CA ALA A 117 2.52 30.27 -3.24
C ALA A 117 2.08 29.02 -4.02
N VAL A 118 2.49 28.91 -5.30
CA VAL A 118 2.16 27.76 -6.17
C VAL A 118 3.33 26.80 -6.36
N ASP A 119 4.53 27.21 -5.96
CA ASP A 119 5.76 26.44 -6.04
C ASP A 119 5.92 25.44 -4.89
N ARG A 120 5.02 25.44 -3.91
CA ARG A 120 5.09 24.58 -2.72
C ARG A 120 3.86 23.68 -2.55
N PRO A 121 4.04 22.40 -2.17
CA PRO A 121 2.91 21.52 -1.92
C PRO A 121 2.01 21.99 -0.78
N CYS A 122 0.70 21.99 -1.03
CA CYS A 122 -0.33 22.41 -0.09
C CYS A 122 -0.75 21.29 0.89
N GLY A 123 -1.68 21.59 1.80
CA GLY A 123 -2.16 20.64 2.80
C GLY A 123 -2.76 19.35 2.22
N TRP A 124 -3.46 19.43 1.08
CA TRP A 124 -4.00 18.24 0.41
C TRP A 124 -2.88 17.33 -0.12
N GLU A 125 -1.81 17.88 -0.69
CA GLU A 125 -0.69 17.09 -1.20
C GLU A 125 0.05 16.37 -0.07
N ARG A 126 0.15 17.00 1.09
CA ARG A 126 0.77 16.41 2.29
C ARG A 126 0.02 15.19 2.82
N THR A 127 -1.28 15.10 2.57
CA THR A 127 -2.09 13.91 2.92
C THR A 127 -2.21 12.90 1.77
N HIS A 128 -1.76 13.25 0.56
CA HIS A 128 -1.85 12.43 -0.66
C HIS A 128 -0.50 12.33 -1.40
N LEU A 129 0.59 12.13 -0.66
CA LEU A 129 1.96 12.28 -1.16
C LEU A 129 2.26 11.48 -2.43
N VAL A 130 1.86 10.20 -2.47
CA VAL A 130 2.12 9.31 -3.61
C VAL A 130 1.44 9.84 -4.87
N ARG A 131 0.18 10.24 -4.75
CA ARG A 131 -0.61 10.82 -5.86
C ARG A 131 -0.05 12.17 -6.30
N ALA A 132 0.32 13.02 -5.36
CA ALA A 132 0.88 14.34 -5.65
C ALA A 132 2.23 14.26 -6.38
N ALA A 133 3.15 13.41 -5.91
CA ALA A 133 4.44 13.20 -6.57
C ALA A 133 4.27 12.55 -7.96
N ALA A 134 3.41 11.54 -8.08
CA ALA A 134 3.10 10.91 -9.36
C ALA A 134 2.51 11.92 -10.37
N LEU A 135 1.60 12.79 -9.94
CA LEU A 135 1.02 13.81 -10.81
C LEU A 135 2.07 14.81 -11.29
N ALA A 136 2.97 15.27 -10.43
CA ALA A 136 4.06 16.16 -10.82
C ALA A 136 4.97 15.52 -11.88
N LEU A 137 5.30 14.24 -11.70
CA LEU A 137 6.12 13.49 -12.66
C LEU A 137 5.38 13.28 -14.00
N GLU A 138 4.13 12.85 -13.96
CA GLU A 138 3.33 12.62 -15.18
C GLU A 138 3.10 13.94 -15.95
N ALA A 139 2.85 15.04 -15.24
CA ALA A 139 2.65 16.37 -15.84
C ALA A 139 3.91 16.92 -16.52
N ALA A 140 5.09 16.57 -15.99
CA ALA A 140 6.38 16.88 -16.62
C ALA A 140 6.76 15.92 -17.76
N GLY A 141 5.92 14.92 -18.05
CA GLY A 141 6.11 13.99 -19.15
C GLY A 141 6.97 12.77 -18.82
N HIS A 142 7.29 12.54 -17.55
CA HIS A 142 7.96 11.30 -17.14
C HIS A 142 7.04 10.11 -17.42
N ARG A 143 7.62 9.01 -17.88
CA ARG A 143 6.85 7.79 -18.17
C ARG A 143 6.68 6.97 -16.89
N PRO A 144 5.45 6.66 -16.45
CA PRO A 144 5.22 5.69 -15.37
C PRO A 144 5.54 4.27 -15.85
N ALA A 145 6.13 3.45 -14.98
CA ALA A 145 6.34 2.04 -15.25
C ALA A 145 5.01 1.28 -15.40
N GLY A 146 4.89 0.34 -16.32
CA GLY A 146 3.68 -0.49 -16.45
C GLY A 146 3.70 -1.41 -17.67
N GLY A 147 3.12 -2.60 -17.55
CA GLY A 147 3.26 -3.67 -18.55
C GLY A 147 4.74 -3.95 -18.82
N ASP A 148 5.13 -3.91 -20.10
CA ASP A 148 6.52 -4.05 -20.57
C ASP A 148 7.31 -2.73 -20.59
N ALA A 149 6.71 -1.61 -20.18
CA ALA A 149 7.36 -0.31 -20.21
C ALA A 149 8.09 0.00 -18.90
N ASP A 150 9.40 0.20 -19.01
CA ASP A 150 10.22 0.78 -17.95
C ASP A 150 9.87 2.26 -17.73
N GLY A 151 9.97 2.71 -16.47
CA GLY A 151 9.61 4.06 -16.09
C GLY A 151 9.67 4.30 -14.58
N TYR A 152 9.18 5.45 -14.13
CA TYR A 152 9.16 5.75 -12.71
C TYR A 152 8.13 4.90 -11.96
N ARG A 153 8.40 4.66 -10.68
CA ARG A 153 7.47 4.03 -9.75
C ARG A 153 7.48 4.78 -8.43
N VAL A 154 6.36 5.40 -8.06
CA VAL A 154 6.18 6.12 -6.78
C VAL A 154 5.54 5.18 -5.76
N ARG A 155 6.13 5.09 -4.57
CA ARG A 155 5.67 4.22 -3.48
C ARG A 155 5.64 4.95 -2.16
N ALA A 156 4.71 4.56 -1.30
CA ALA A 156 4.77 4.93 0.10
C ALA A 156 6.04 4.36 0.74
N THR A 157 6.57 5.05 1.74
CA THR A 157 7.70 4.62 2.54
C THR A 157 7.31 4.65 4.02
N PRO A 158 7.93 3.83 4.88
CA PRO A 158 7.75 3.93 6.34
C PRO A 158 8.17 5.28 6.92
N GLN A 159 8.98 6.06 6.20
CA GLN A 159 9.36 7.39 6.64
C GLN A 159 8.16 8.35 6.52
N PRO A 160 7.80 9.06 7.61
CA PRO A 160 6.68 9.99 7.58
C PRO A 160 6.96 11.14 6.60
N GLU A 161 5.88 11.65 5.98
CA GLU A 161 5.91 12.77 5.04
C GLU A 161 6.84 12.59 3.82
N ALA A 162 7.14 11.33 3.46
CA ALA A 162 8.00 11.03 2.33
C ALA A 162 7.38 9.98 1.39
N VAL A 163 7.88 9.97 0.16
CA VAL A 163 7.63 8.94 -0.85
C VAL A 163 8.96 8.43 -1.40
N ALA A 164 8.98 7.17 -1.81
CA ALA A 164 10.09 6.58 -2.54
C ALA A 164 9.78 6.59 -4.04
N VAL A 165 10.68 7.12 -4.86
CA VAL A 165 10.57 7.09 -6.33
C VAL A 165 11.70 6.23 -6.88
N TYR A 166 11.33 5.21 -7.62
CA TYR A 166 12.25 4.32 -8.33
C TYR A 166 12.22 4.66 -9.82
N ALA A 167 13.32 4.42 -10.52
CA ALA A 167 13.46 4.59 -11.96
C ALA A 167 14.39 3.49 -12.51
N PRO A 168 14.32 3.15 -13.81
CA PRO A 168 15.13 2.08 -14.40
C PRO A 168 16.63 2.38 -14.43
N ASP A 169 17.00 3.65 -14.55
CA ASP A 169 18.39 4.09 -14.68
C ASP A 169 18.66 5.40 -13.91
N PRO A 170 19.93 5.75 -13.65
CA PRO A 170 20.31 6.95 -12.91
C PRO A 170 19.93 8.28 -13.57
N GLU A 171 19.86 8.35 -14.90
CA GLU A 171 19.53 9.58 -15.63
C GLU A 171 18.03 9.87 -15.48
N THR A 172 17.19 8.86 -15.67
CA THR A 172 15.74 8.95 -15.40
C THR A 172 15.48 9.30 -13.94
N LEU A 173 16.25 8.71 -13.01
CA LEU A 173 16.14 9.05 -11.59
C LEU A 173 16.48 10.52 -11.35
N ALA A 174 17.61 11.03 -11.87
CA ALA A 174 18.00 12.43 -11.73
C ALA A 174 16.97 13.40 -12.34
N ALA A 175 16.37 13.05 -13.48
CA ALA A 175 15.32 13.84 -14.11
C ALA A 175 14.03 13.91 -13.25
N CYS A 176 13.68 12.80 -12.58
CA CYS A 176 12.61 12.77 -11.60
C CYS A 176 12.91 13.67 -10.39
N ALA A 177 14.16 13.66 -9.89
CA ALA A 177 14.60 14.51 -8.79
C ALA A 177 14.42 16.00 -9.13
N ALA A 178 14.98 16.43 -10.27
CA ALA A 178 14.88 17.83 -10.73
C ALA A 178 13.43 18.30 -10.88
N THR A 179 12.55 17.42 -11.37
CA THR A 179 11.12 17.72 -11.53
C THR A 179 10.42 17.90 -10.20
N LEU A 180 10.66 16.99 -9.25
CA LEU A 180 10.08 17.08 -7.91
C LEU A 180 10.60 18.31 -7.17
N GLU A 181 11.88 18.64 -7.32
CA GLU A 181 12.47 19.85 -6.76
C GLU A 181 11.84 21.13 -7.31
N GLY A 182 11.64 21.21 -8.63
CA GLY A 182 10.90 22.30 -9.26
C GLY A 182 9.44 22.40 -8.82
N ALA A 183 8.84 21.27 -8.39
CA ALA A 183 7.48 21.21 -7.85
C ALA A 183 7.39 21.48 -6.33
N GLY A 184 8.50 21.84 -5.68
CA GLY A 184 8.57 22.21 -4.26
C GLY A 184 8.86 21.05 -3.30
N TRP A 185 9.40 19.94 -3.81
CA TRP A 185 9.86 18.83 -2.99
C TRP A 185 11.35 18.97 -2.68
N GLN A 186 11.79 18.39 -1.58
CA GLN A 186 13.21 18.12 -1.33
C GLN A 186 13.45 16.65 -1.64
N THR A 187 14.54 16.36 -2.36
CA THR A 187 14.88 15.00 -2.77
C THR A 187 16.25 14.59 -2.26
N GLY A 188 16.42 13.30 -1.98
CA GLY A 188 17.70 12.71 -1.64
C GLY A 188 17.80 11.33 -2.25
N GLU A 189 18.95 10.99 -2.80
CA GLU A 189 19.21 9.67 -3.36
C GLU A 189 19.63 8.68 -2.28
N TYR A 190 19.04 7.49 -2.33
CA TYR A 190 19.31 6.39 -1.41
C TYR A 190 19.51 5.09 -2.18
N THR A 191 20.23 4.16 -1.55
CA THR A 191 20.41 2.80 -2.05
C THR A 191 19.84 1.83 -1.04
N ALA A 192 18.89 1.00 -1.47
CA ALA A 192 18.24 0.01 -0.61
C ALA A 192 19.29 -1.02 -0.12
N PRO A 193 19.43 -1.26 1.20
CA PRO A 193 20.52 -2.10 1.73
C PRO A 193 20.51 -3.54 1.20
N ARG A 194 19.32 -4.10 0.99
CA ARG A 194 19.12 -5.51 0.58
C ARG A 194 19.15 -5.71 -0.92
N THR A 195 18.43 -4.88 -1.67
CA THR A 195 18.28 -5.04 -3.12
C THR A 195 19.30 -4.25 -3.93
N ARG A 196 20.04 -3.33 -3.27
CA ARG A 196 20.92 -2.35 -3.91
C ARG A 196 20.23 -1.47 -4.97
N ALA A 197 18.90 -1.48 -5.00
CA ALA A 197 18.12 -0.60 -5.86
C ALA A 197 18.31 0.84 -5.42
N ARG A 198 18.65 1.72 -6.37
CA ARG A 198 18.68 3.17 -6.17
C ARG A 198 17.26 3.72 -6.21
N TYR A 199 16.98 4.66 -5.34
CA TYR A 199 15.69 5.35 -5.29
C TYR A 199 15.86 6.76 -4.74
N LEU A 200 14.92 7.63 -5.08
CA LEU A 200 14.81 8.95 -4.48
C LEU A 200 13.84 8.87 -3.32
N LEU A 201 14.26 9.41 -2.18
CA LEU A 201 13.35 9.79 -1.12
C LEU A 201 12.95 11.25 -1.36
N ALA A 202 11.66 11.50 -1.58
CA ALA A 202 11.14 12.83 -1.79
C ALA A 202 10.15 13.20 -0.68
N SER A 203 10.26 14.42 -0.17
CA SER A 203 9.33 14.98 0.82
C SER A 203 8.95 16.41 0.46
N PRO A 204 7.73 16.88 0.74
CA PRO A 204 7.37 18.27 0.53
C PRO A 204 8.28 19.20 1.34
N ARG A 205 8.79 20.28 0.74
CA ARG A 205 9.58 21.27 1.48
C ARG A 205 8.73 21.85 2.62
N ARG A 206 9.35 22.00 3.78
CA ARG A 206 8.76 22.74 4.90
C ARG A 206 9.25 24.18 4.81
N VAL A 207 8.31 25.12 4.79
CA VAL A 207 8.55 26.54 4.93
C VAL A 207 7.44 27.07 5.82
#